data_AF-A0A178M6G7-F1
#
_entry.id   AF-A0A178M6G7-F1
#
_cell.length_a   1.000
_cell.length_b   1.000
_cell.length_c   1.000
_cell.angle_alpha   90.00
_cell.angle_beta   90.00
_cell.angle_gamma   90.00
#
_symmetry.space_group_name_H-M   'P 1'
#
loop_
_entity.id
_entity.type
_entity.pdbx_description
1 polymer ?
#
loop_
_entity_poly.entity_id
_entity_poly.type
_entity_poly.pdbx_seq_one_letter_code
_entity_poly.pdbx_strand_id
1 'polypeptide(L)'
;MTIHWMPRNASRDAELAVALNACADQLLRASTQGQLEEAVFANLRLWRSIRELCLRNPAFREADELIDSADHVASLLAAQGQLEPHPRDIAFVAGRNMALAGDLAEEQGVETARLALMRDWSVEGGRTRFESWLIGRISTR
;
A
#
# COMPACT_ATOMS: atom_id res chain seq x y z
N MET A 1 14.79 2.71 12.17
CA MET A 1 13.57 3.15 12.87
C MET A 1 12.54 2.09 12.55
N THR A 2 12.20 1.27 13.54
CA THR A 2 11.32 0.10 13.38
C THR A 2 9.93 0.53 13.84
N ILE A 3 8.94 0.40 12.97
CA ILE A 3 7.57 0.85 13.25
C ILE A 3 6.92 -0.25 14.11
N HIS A 4 6.55 0.07 15.34
CA HIS A 4 5.93 -0.82 16.32
C HIS A 4 4.41 -0.85 16.17
N TRP A 5 3.95 -1.60 15.17
CA TRP A 5 2.53 -1.87 14.95
C TRP A 5 1.94 -2.76 16.06
N MET A 6 0.78 -2.39 16.59
CA MET A 6 -0.03 -3.30 17.41
C MET A 6 -1.01 -4.06 16.51
N PRO A 7 -0.92 -5.40 16.42
CA PRO A 7 -1.81 -6.21 15.59
C PRO A 7 -3.27 -5.99 16.02
N ARG A 8 -4.13 -5.65 15.06
CA ARG A 8 -5.55 -5.38 15.35
C ARG A 8 -6.45 -6.55 15.01
N ASN A 9 -6.14 -7.19 13.88
CA ASN A 9 -6.82 -8.33 13.32
C ASN A 9 -5.89 -8.92 12.26
N ALA A 10 -5.33 -10.11 12.51
CA ALA A 10 -4.35 -10.75 11.63
C ALA A 10 -4.81 -10.83 10.17
N SER A 11 -6.13 -10.96 9.92
CA SER A 11 -6.69 -10.95 8.57
C SER A 11 -6.59 -9.57 7.89
N ARG A 12 -6.84 -8.49 8.64
CA ARG A 12 -6.78 -7.12 8.09
C ARG A 12 -5.34 -6.65 7.85
N ASP A 13 -4.44 -7.02 8.75
CA ASP A 13 -3.02 -6.67 8.66
C ASP A 13 -2.39 -7.39 7.45
N ALA A 14 -2.75 -8.66 7.22
CA ALA A 14 -2.39 -9.40 6.01
C ALA A 14 -2.95 -8.77 4.71
N GLU A 15 -4.22 -8.37 4.71
CA GLU A 15 -4.83 -7.69 3.55
C GLU A 15 -4.11 -6.37 3.20
N LEU A 16 -3.76 -5.57 4.21
CA LEU A 16 -3.03 -4.32 4.04
C LEU A 16 -1.59 -4.57 3.56
N ALA A 17 -0.90 -5.55 4.13
CA ALA A 17 0.45 -5.93 3.71
C ALA A 17 0.50 -6.28 2.22
N VAL A 18 -0.43 -7.12 1.77
CA VAL A 18 -0.50 -7.55 0.38
C VAL A 18 -0.85 -6.39 -0.56
N ALA A 19 -1.79 -5.53 -0.18
CA ALA A 19 -2.15 -4.37 -0.98
C ALA A 19 -1.02 -3.34 -1.12
N LEU A 20 -0.29 -3.06 -0.03
CA LEU A 20 0.87 -2.16 -0.04
C LEU A 20 1.98 -2.68 -0.94
N ASN A 21 2.29 -3.97 -0.83
CA ASN A 21 3.30 -4.61 -1.66
C ASN A 21 2.90 -4.62 -3.15
N ALA A 22 1.62 -4.90 -3.46
CA ALA A 22 1.11 -4.83 -4.82
C ALA A 22 1.18 -3.40 -5.40
N CYS A 23 0.84 -2.36 -4.62
CA CYS A 23 1.00 -0.97 -5.06
C CYS A 23 2.47 -0.59 -5.28
N ALA A 24 3.39 -1.11 -4.46
CA ALA A 24 4.83 -0.89 -4.65
C ALA A 24 5.32 -1.51 -5.97
N ASP A 25 4.91 -2.75 -6.26
CA ASP A 25 5.21 -3.43 -7.52
C ASP A 25 4.63 -2.67 -8.73
N GLN A 26 3.41 -2.15 -8.63
CA GLN A 26 2.79 -1.35 -9.69
C GLN A 26 3.58 -0.07 -9.98
N LEU A 27 4.01 0.66 -8.94
CA LEU A 27 4.83 1.87 -9.09
C LEU A 27 6.17 1.57 -9.77
N LEU A 28 6.86 0.51 -9.34
CA LEU A 28 8.18 0.16 -9.88
C LEU A 28 8.13 -0.40 -11.31
N ARG A 29 7.00 -1.00 -11.70
CA ARG A 29 6.80 -1.59 -13.03
C ARG A 29 6.13 -0.64 -14.02
N ALA A 30 5.65 0.51 -13.57
CA ALA A 30 5.02 1.50 -14.44
C ALA A 30 6.03 1.96 -15.51
N SER A 31 5.70 1.67 -16.76
CA SER A 31 6.55 1.94 -17.93
C SER A 31 5.96 3.02 -18.84
N THR A 32 4.71 3.40 -18.62
CA THR A 32 4.01 4.47 -19.32
C THR A 32 3.44 5.46 -18.33
N GLN A 33 3.19 6.69 -18.79
CA GLN A 33 2.57 7.73 -17.96
C GLN A 33 1.21 7.29 -17.39
N GLY A 34 0.35 6.67 -18.21
CA GLY A 34 -0.95 6.17 -17.74
C GLY A 34 -0.82 5.09 -16.65
N GLN A 35 0.14 4.17 -16.76
CA GLN A 35 0.40 3.18 -15.72
C GLN A 35 0.89 3.82 -14.41
N LEU A 36 1.71 4.86 -14.52
CA LEU A 36 2.23 5.58 -13.37
C LEU A 36 1.12 6.36 -12.66
N GLU A 37 0.26 7.03 -13.41
CA GLU A 37 -0.93 7.72 -12.89
C GLU A 37 -1.85 6.74 -12.14
N GLU A 38 -2.16 5.59 -12.74
CA GLU A 38 -2.97 4.54 -12.09
C GLU A 38 -2.33 4.04 -10.79
N ALA A 39 -1.03 3.73 -10.81
CA ALA A 39 -0.29 3.24 -9.64
C ALA A 39 -0.25 4.29 -8.53
N VAL A 40 -0.03 5.56 -8.87
CA VAL A 40 -0.11 6.70 -7.95
C VAL A 40 -1.50 6.81 -7.33
N PHE A 41 -2.56 6.79 -8.14
CA PHE A 41 -3.93 6.94 -7.63
C PHE A 41 -4.30 5.79 -6.69
N ALA A 42 -3.91 4.56 -7.03
CA ALA A 42 -4.08 3.40 -6.16
C ALA A 42 -3.35 3.59 -4.82
N ASN A 43 -2.10 4.04 -4.87
CA ASN A 43 -1.28 4.29 -3.68
C ASN A 43 -1.92 5.37 -2.79
N LEU A 44 -2.33 6.52 -3.34
CA LEU A 44 -2.99 7.59 -2.61
C LEU A 44 -4.27 7.15 -1.91
N ARG A 45 -5.12 6.37 -2.60
CA ARG A 45 -6.36 5.84 -2.01
C ARG A 45 -6.08 4.86 -0.87
N LEU A 46 -5.09 3.98 -1.05
CA LEU A 46 -4.69 3.02 -0.04
C LEU A 46 -4.19 3.73 1.22
N TRP A 47 -3.31 4.73 1.08
CA TRP A 47 -2.79 5.49 2.22
C TRP A 47 -3.84 6.36 2.91
N ARG A 48 -4.77 6.95 2.17
CA ARG A 48 -5.93 7.62 2.77
C ARG A 48 -6.74 6.66 3.64
N SER A 49 -6.97 5.45 3.15
CA SER A 49 -7.71 4.41 3.90
C SER A 49 -6.92 4.00 5.15
N ILE A 50 -5.60 3.83 5.05
CA ILE A 50 -4.72 3.56 6.21
C ILE A 50 -4.80 4.69 7.23
N ARG A 51 -4.71 5.95 6.80
CA ARG A 51 -4.86 7.12 7.67
C ARG A 51 -6.20 7.12 8.41
N GLU A 52 -7.30 6.90 7.71
CA GLU A 52 -8.63 6.83 8.33
C GLU A 52 -8.71 5.68 9.36
N LEU A 53 -8.05 4.55 9.09
CA LEU A 53 -7.93 3.44 10.03
C LEU A 53 -7.03 3.73 11.23
N CYS A 54 -5.99 4.53 11.06
CA CYS A 54 -5.16 4.99 12.15
C CYS A 54 -5.95 5.93 13.07
N LEU A 55 -6.62 6.93 12.49
CA LEU A 55 -7.36 7.97 13.22
C LEU A 55 -8.53 7.41 14.06
N ARG A 56 -9.23 6.38 13.58
CA ARG A 56 -10.39 5.81 14.29
C ARG A 56 -10.02 4.99 15.53
N ASN A 57 -8.74 4.97 15.90
CA ASN A 57 -8.16 3.75 16.43
C ASN A 57 -6.91 4.11 17.26
N PRO A 58 -7.11 4.53 18.53
CA PRO A 58 -6.09 5.22 19.33
C PRO A 58 -4.88 4.36 19.75
N ALA A 59 -4.93 3.04 19.53
CA ALA A 59 -3.79 2.14 19.75
C ALA A 59 -2.70 2.25 18.67
N PHE A 60 -2.96 2.93 17.55
CA PHE A 60 -1.94 3.20 16.53
C PHE A 60 -1.18 4.46 16.90
N ARG A 61 -0.07 4.27 17.63
CA ARG A 61 0.79 5.38 18.07
C ARG A 61 1.61 6.00 16.94
N GLU A 62 1.78 5.30 15.82
CA GLU A 62 2.58 5.72 14.67
C GLU A 62 1.74 6.23 13.50
N ALA A 63 0.45 6.52 13.78
CA ALA A 63 -0.47 7.14 12.83
C ALA A 63 0.16 8.36 12.15
N ASP A 64 0.83 9.21 12.93
CA ASP A 64 1.42 10.46 12.46
C ASP A 64 2.63 10.22 11.52
N GLU A 65 3.47 9.22 11.79
CA GLU A 65 4.65 8.89 10.96
C GLU A 65 4.29 8.27 9.59
N LEU A 66 3.14 7.58 9.56
CA LEU A 66 2.57 6.98 8.36
C LEU A 66 1.87 8.01 7.48
N ILE A 67 1.14 8.93 8.11
CA ILE A 67 0.41 10.01 7.44
C ILE A 67 1.39 10.95 6.71
N ASP A 68 2.53 11.26 7.31
CA ASP A 68 3.57 12.10 6.70
C ASP A 68 4.13 11.51 5.40
N SER A 69 4.20 10.17 5.29
CA SER A 69 4.73 9.49 4.11
C SER A 69 3.79 9.58 2.90
N ALA A 70 2.47 9.51 3.12
CA ALA A 70 1.45 9.61 2.08
C ALA A 70 1.23 11.05 1.60
N ASP A 71 1.24 11.99 2.54
CA ASP A 71 1.12 13.42 2.26
C ASP A 71 2.37 13.93 1.51
N HIS A 72 3.55 13.32 1.68
CA HIS A 72 4.75 13.62 0.88
C HIS A 72 4.57 13.27 -0.61
N VAL A 73 3.91 12.15 -0.91
CA VAL A 73 3.68 11.68 -2.30
C VAL A 73 2.59 12.48 -2.99
N ALA A 74 1.49 12.73 -2.27
CA ALA A 74 0.42 13.60 -2.74
C ALA A 74 0.94 15.02 -2.99
N SER A 75 1.80 15.53 -2.11
CA SER A 75 2.41 16.86 -2.25
C SER A 75 3.40 16.91 -3.41
N LEU A 76 4.25 15.89 -3.61
CA LEU A 76 5.18 15.86 -4.74
C LEU A 76 4.46 15.79 -6.10
N LEU A 77 3.33 15.10 -6.18
CA LEU A 77 2.56 14.94 -7.42
C LEU A 77 1.59 16.10 -7.67
N ALA A 78 1.07 16.74 -6.62
CA ALA A 78 0.20 17.91 -6.73
C ALA A 78 0.97 19.24 -6.89
N ALA A 79 2.21 19.34 -6.41
CA ALA A 79 2.90 20.63 -6.31
C ALA A 79 3.45 21.20 -7.63
N GLN A 80 3.45 20.49 -8.77
CA GLN A 80 4.18 21.00 -9.94
C GLN A 80 3.50 20.96 -11.31
N GLY A 81 2.31 20.37 -11.51
CA GLY A 81 1.68 20.38 -12.84
C GLY A 81 2.57 19.84 -13.98
N GLN A 82 3.65 19.12 -13.66
CA GLN A 82 4.56 18.43 -14.57
C GLN A 82 4.52 16.94 -14.20
N LEU A 83 4.07 16.14 -15.17
CA LEU A 83 3.72 14.72 -15.05
C LEU A 83 4.92 13.79 -15.22
N GLU A 84 6.06 14.09 -14.59
CA GLU A 84 7.23 13.18 -14.59
C GLU A 84 7.91 13.19 -13.21
N PRO A 85 7.36 12.49 -12.20
CA PRO A 85 8.04 12.35 -10.92
C PRO A 85 9.39 11.65 -11.11
N HIS A 86 10.40 12.12 -10.40
CA HIS A 86 11.75 11.58 -10.54
C HIS A 86 11.77 10.10 -10.11
N PRO A 87 12.47 9.18 -10.82
CA PRO A 87 12.47 7.75 -10.49
C PRO A 87 12.88 7.42 -9.05
N ARG A 88 13.75 8.25 -8.45
CA ARG A 88 14.13 8.16 -7.03
C ARG A 88 12.94 8.33 -6.09
N ASP A 89 12.02 9.22 -6.42
CA ASP A 89 10.83 9.47 -5.60
C ASP A 89 9.89 8.28 -5.69
N ILE A 90 9.67 7.75 -6.90
CA ILE A 90 8.91 6.51 -7.11
C ILE A 90 9.50 5.35 -6.29
N ALA A 91 10.82 5.16 -6.35
CA ALA A 91 11.52 4.13 -5.61
C ALA A 91 11.43 4.31 -4.09
N PHE A 92 11.50 5.55 -3.61
CA PHE A 92 11.33 5.87 -2.20
C PHE A 92 9.94 5.46 -1.70
N VAL A 93 8.88 5.83 -2.44
CA VAL A 93 7.49 5.47 -2.10
C VAL A 93 7.29 3.96 -2.11
N ALA A 94 7.75 3.29 -3.16
CA ALA A 94 7.66 1.83 -3.25
C ALA A 94 8.41 1.15 -2.09
N GLY A 95 9.60 1.65 -1.74
CA GLY A 95 10.37 1.15 -0.60
C GLY A 95 9.65 1.32 0.74
N ARG A 96 8.95 2.44 0.95
CA ARG A 96 8.13 2.67 2.16
C ARG A 96 6.94 1.71 2.23
N ASN A 97 6.23 1.51 1.12
CA ASN A 97 5.16 0.52 1.04
C ASN A 97 5.68 -0.89 1.37
N MET A 98 6.83 -1.28 0.83
CA MET A 98 7.43 -2.60 1.08
C MET A 98 7.88 -2.77 2.52
N ALA A 99 8.50 -1.75 3.12
CA ALA A 99 8.90 -1.79 4.53
C ALA A 99 7.67 -1.99 5.43
N LEU A 100 6.62 -1.21 5.21
CA LEU A 100 5.39 -1.32 5.97
C LEU A 100 4.67 -2.66 5.75
N ALA A 101 4.65 -3.16 4.51
CA ALA A 101 4.10 -4.47 4.22
C ALA A 101 4.86 -5.59 4.95
N GLY A 102 6.18 -5.46 5.07
CA GLY A 102 7.03 -6.36 5.84
C GLY A 102 6.66 -6.33 7.33
N ASP A 103 6.55 -5.13 7.91
CA ASP A 103 6.16 -4.96 9.31
C ASP A 103 4.79 -5.59 9.61
N LEU A 104 3.82 -5.41 8.70
CA LEU A 104 2.45 -5.95 8.84
C LEU A 104 2.34 -7.47 8.62
N ALA A 105 3.20 -8.05 7.77
CA ALA A 105 3.19 -9.48 7.49
C ALA A 105 3.98 -10.32 8.52
N GLU A 106 4.71 -9.65 9.40
CA GLU A 106 5.56 -10.25 10.44
C GLU A 106 6.45 -11.38 9.87
N GLU A 107 6.67 -12.45 10.66
CA GLU A 107 7.54 -13.57 10.31
C GLU A 107 7.00 -14.45 9.15
N GLN A 108 5.69 -14.40 8.87
CA GLN A 108 5.10 -15.22 7.82
C GLN A 108 5.44 -14.72 6.41
N GLY A 109 5.71 -13.41 6.28
CA GLY A 109 6.06 -12.77 5.03
C GLY A 109 4.86 -12.53 4.10
N VAL A 110 4.99 -11.49 3.27
CA VAL A 110 3.91 -10.99 2.41
C VAL A 110 3.43 -12.03 1.38
N GLU A 111 4.32 -12.88 0.87
CA GLU A 111 3.96 -13.92 -0.10
C GLU A 111 3.04 -14.97 0.51
N THR A 112 3.33 -15.42 1.72
CA THR A 112 2.50 -16.39 2.44
C THR A 112 1.11 -15.82 2.71
N ALA A 113 1.04 -14.58 3.18
CA ALA A 113 -0.22 -13.85 3.38
C ALA A 113 -1.01 -13.74 2.07
N ARG A 114 -0.36 -13.42 0.95
CA ARG A 114 -1.00 -13.36 -0.37
C ARG A 114 -1.59 -14.70 -0.77
N LEU A 115 -0.83 -15.79 -0.66
CA LEU A 115 -1.28 -17.13 -1.04
C LEU A 115 -2.45 -17.61 -0.18
N ALA A 116 -2.44 -17.32 1.13
CA ALA A 116 -3.54 -17.62 2.02
C ALA A 116 -4.82 -16.89 1.59
N LEU A 117 -4.75 -15.57 1.38
CA LEU A 117 -5.88 -14.78 0.91
C LEU A 117 -6.37 -15.24 -0.48
N MET A 118 -5.48 -15.57 -1.41
CA MET A 118 -5.91 -16.07 -2.72
C MET A 118 -6.70 -17.39 -2.63
N ARG A 119 -6.33 -18.29 -1.70
CA ARG A 119 -7.03 -19.56 -1.48
C ARG A 119 -8.41 -19.34 -0.87
N ASP A 120 -8.48 -18.51 0.17
CA ASP A 120 -9.74 -18.23 0.89
C ASP A 120 -10.78 -17.57 -0.02
N TRP A 121 -10.33 -16.80 -1.00
CA TRP A 121 -11.21 -16.02 -1.87
C TRP A 121 -11.57 -16.73 -3.18
N SER A 122 -11.05 -17.93 -3.45
CA SER A 122 -11.34 -18.73 -4.65
C SER A 122 -11.30 -17.92 -5.97
N VAL A 123 -10.35 -16.99 -6.08
CA VAL A 123 -10.35 -15.99 -7.16
C VAL A 123 -9.98 -16.62 -8.50
N GLU A 124 -10.94 -16.68 -9.42
CA GLU A 124 -10.68 -16.98 -10.83
C GLU A 124 -10.03 -15.77 -11.53
N GLY A 125 -8.75 -15.92 -11.93
CA GLY A 125 -8.08 -14.93 -12.78
C GLY A 125 -6.67 -14.51 -12.38
N GLY A 126 -6.00 -15.25 -11.49
CA GLY A 126 -4.57 -15.09 -11.22
C GLY A 126 -4.20 -13.89 -10.34
N ARG A 127 -2.91 -13.81 -9.98
CA ARG A 127 -2.35 -12.90 -8.97
C ARG A 127 -2.72 -11.43 -9.23
N THR A 128 -2.47 -10.91 -10.43
CA THR A 128 -2.69 -9.50 -10.76
C THR A 128 -4.15 -9.09 -10.58
N ARG A 129 -5.11 -9.95 -10.98
CA ARG A 129 -6.53 -9.66 -10.83
C ARG A 129 -6.94 -9.60 -9.36
N PHE A 130 -6.44 -10.54 -8.55
CA PHE A 130 -6.66 -10.55 -7.11
C PHE A 130 -6.11 -9.29 -6.44
N GLU A 131 -4.86 -8.91 -6.75
CA GLU A 131 -4.21 -7.73 -6.18
C GLU A 131 -4.97 -6.44 -6.52
N SER A 132 -5.36 -6.24 -7.79
CA SER A 132 -6.17 -5.09 -8.21
C SER A 132 -7.53 -5.04 -7.52
N TRP A 133 -8.20 -6.18 -7.38
CA TRP A 133 -9.46 -6.27 -6.64
C TRP A 133 -9.27 -5.93 -5.16
N LEU A 134 -8.21 -6.44 -4.52
CA LEU A 134 -7.94 -6.22 -3.10
C LEU A 134 -7.68 -4.74 -2.82
N ILE A 135 -6.84 -4.09 -3.64
CA ILE A 135 -6.56 -2.65 -3.58
C ILE A 135 -7.87 -1.85 -3.70
N GLY A 136 -8.71 -2.19 -4.69
CA GLY A 136 -9.99 -1.52 -4.90
C GLY A 136 -10.95 -1.66 -3.71
N ARG A 137 -11.02 -2.85 -3.10
CA ARG A 137 -11.87 -3.12 -1.95
C ARG A 137 -11.40 -2.37 -0.69
N ILE A 138 -10.10 -2.32 -0.43
CA ILE A 138 -9.57 -1.60 0.74
C ILE A 138 -9.78 -0.09 0.58
N SER A 139 -9.64 0.42 -0.64
CA SER A 139 -9.81 1.84 -0.97
C SER A 139 -11.25 2.38 -0.85
N THR A 140 -12.24 1.51 -0.66
CA THR A 140 -13.67 1.87 -0.65
C THR A 140 -14.35 1.68 0.72
N ARG A 141 -13.62 1.25 1.75
CA ARG A 141 -14.12 0.98 3.11
C ARG A 141 -13.71 2.06 4.10
#